data_AF-A0ABD1F0P4-F1
#
_entry.id   AF-A0ABD1F0P4-F1
#
_cell.length_a   1.000
_cell.length_b   1.000
_cell.length_c   1.000
_cell.angle_alpha   90.00
_cell.angle_beta   90.00
_cell.angle_gamma   90.00
#
_symmetry.space_group_name_H-M   'P 1'
#
loop_
_entity.id
_entity.type
_entity.pdbx_description
1 polymer ?
#
loop_
_entity_poly.entity_id
_entity_poly.type
_entity_poly.pdbx_seq_one_letter_code
_entity_poly.pdbx_strand_id
1 'polypeptide(L)'
;MSCPTSSWSENTKPDLINFLKLANQNKTNKYCNIEEYNRLKKFFPLDEEIKKTLSTTEPIDYIDITNSDEENICSNVIVPPINEIKDCSTNETTSNFKELIMDYLRVEENIPETLFEEILKLSHETREELFQSLVKEISLEELGTFWNSFNIRRNIRECIIKNFINTLFLPMIKQKHTYVMGIIFKELSEYNKTDLKSTLIQEFTKEKDVKIIHILLQYVGELRCDFRSALLSEKRAFYLILKN
;
A
#
# COMPACT_ATOMS: atom_id res chain seq x y z
N MET A 1 28.33 -22.01 -0.75
CA MET A 1 26.87 -22.10 -0.52
C MET A 1 26.21 -22.13 -1.89
N SER A 2 25.57 -23.24 -2.23
CA SER A 2 24.82 -23.39 -3.49
C SER A 2 23.44 -22.73 -3.33
N CYS A 3 23.18 -21.67 -4.10
CA CYS A 3 21.83 -21.08 -4.18
C CYS A 3 20.82 -22.14 -4.62
N PRO A 4 19.57 -22.08 -4.14
CA PRO A 4 18.52 -22.95 -4.66
C PRO A 4 18.38 -22.68 -6.15
N THR A 5 18.57 -23.70 -6.97
CA THR A 5 18.14 -23.66 -8.38
C THR A 5 16.63 -23.68 -8.38
N SER A 6 16.02 -22.49 -8.30
CA SER A 6 14.58 -22.32 -8.41
C SER A 6 14.14 -22.76 -9.80
N SER A 7 13.59 -23.97 -9.90
CA SER A 7 12.85 -24.39 -11.08
C SER A 7 11.59 -23.53 -11.17
N TRP A 8 11.50 -22.71 -12.21
CA TRP A 8 10.34 -21.86 -12.45
C TRP A 8 9.08 -22.71 -12.67
N SER A 9 7.94 -22.26 -12.14
CA SER A 9 6.65 -22.91 -12.39
C SER A 9 6.34 -22.88 -13.89
N GLU A 10 6.06 -24.04 -14.49
CA GLU A 10 5.78 -24.16 -15.93
C GLU A 10 4.61 -23.27 -16.37
N ASN A 11 3.64 -23.07 -15.48
CA ASN A 11 2.46 -22.24 -15.74
C ASN A 11 2.78 -20.75 -15.94
N THR A 12 3.87 -20.27 -15.34
CA THR A 12 4.29 -18.84 -15.40
C THR A 12 5.44 -18.59 -16.37
N LYS A 13 6.00 -19.65 -16.98
CA LYS A 13 7.14 -19.58 -17.90
C LYS A 13 6.84 -18.71 -19.14
N PRO A 14 5.65 -18.74 -19.76
CA PRO A 14 5.33 -17.88 -20.91
C PRO A 14 5.35 -16.39 -20.59
N ASP A 15 4.76 -16.00 -19.45
CA ASP A 15 4.68 -14.59 -19.03
C ASP A 15 6.06 -14.03 -18.67
N LEU A 16 6.88 -14.84 -17.99
CA LEU A 16 8.27 -14.51 -17.71
C LEU A 16 9.08 -14.31 -19.00
N ILE A 17 8.88 -15.16 -20.01
CA ILE A 17 9.56 -15.00 -21.31
C ILE A 17 9.13 -13.70 -21.99
N ASN A 18 7.84 -13.36 -21.96
CA ASN A 18 7.34 -12.11 -22.54
C ASN A 18 7.89 -10.88 -21.80
N PHE A 19 7.89 -10.91 -20.47
CA PHE A 19 8.48 -9.86 -19.65
C PHE A 19 9.97 -9.66 -19.97
N LEU A 20 10.74 -10.75 -20.03
CA LEU A 20 12.17 -10.69 -20.31
C LEU A 20 12.46 -10.19 -21.73
N LYS A 21 11.64 -10.53 -22.73
CA LYS A 21 11.76 -9.99 -24.10
C LYS A 21 11.58 -8.48 -24.13
N LEU A 22 10.50 -7.99 -23.50
CA LEU A 22 10.21 -6.56 -23.40
C LEU A 22 11.32 -5.82 -22.65
N ALA A 23 11.77 -6.36 -21.52
CA ALA A 23 12.88 -5.78 -20.76
C ALA A 23 14.18 -5.72 -21.59
N ASN A 24 14.45 -6.73 -22.41
CA ASN A 24 15.64 -6.77 -23.26
C ASN A 24 15.55 -5.78 -24.43
N GLN A 25 14.37 -5.60 -25.02
CA GLN A 25 14.12 -4.59 -26.07
C GLN A 25 14.32 -3.16 -25.56
N ASN A 26 13.99 -2.91 -24.29
CA ASN A 26 14.05 -1.59 -23.66
C ASN A 26 15.36 -1.35 -22.88
N LYS A 27 16.33 -2.26 -22.95
CA LYS A 27 17.59 -2.17 -22.19
C LYS A 27 18.54 -1.15 -22.84
N THR A 28 18.33 0.13 -22.56
CA THR A 28 19.31 1.19 -22.85
C THR A 28 19.90 1.72 -21.54
N ASN A 29 21.07 2.36 -21.61
CA ASN A 29 21.73 2.97 -20.43
C ASN A 29 20.88 4.05 -19.76
N LYS A 30 19.84 4.57 -20.45
CA LYS A 30 18.91 5.61 -19.96
C LYS A 30 17.85 5.03 -19.01
N TYR A 31 17.45 3.77 -19.20
CA TYR A 31 16.31 3.16 -18.49
C TYR A 31 16.68 1.90 -17.68
N CYS A 32 17.94 1.48 -17.71
CA CYS A 32 18.42 0.31 -16.99
C CYS A 32 19.68 0.65 -16.19
N ASN A 33 19.65 0.43 -14.87
CA ASN A 33 20.87 0.44 -14.06
C ASN A 33 21.68 -0.83 -14.38
N ILE A 34 22.68 -0.67 -15.23
CA ILE A 34 23.52 -1.78 -15.72
C ILE A 34 24.32 -2.43 -14.61
N GLU A 35 24.78 -1.67 -13.61
CA GLU A 35 25.54 -2.22 -12.49
C GLU A 35 24.68 -3.16 -11.66
N GLU A 36 23.45 -2.74 -11.36
CA GLU A 36 22.49 -3.55 -10.60
C GLU A 36 22.02 -4.77 -11.40
N TYR A 37 21.76 -4.61 -12.69
CA TYR A 37 21.48 -5.74 -13.59
C TYR A 37 22.60 -6.79 -13.57
N ASN A 38 23.86 -6.36 -13.68
CA ASN A 38 25.01 -7.25 -13.67
C ASN A 38 25.22 -7.93 -12.30
N ARG A 39 24.82 -7.28 -11.20
CA ARG A 39 24.81 -7.87 -9.86
C ARG A 39 23.74 -8.96 -9.77
N LEU A 40 22.49 -8.65 -10.12
CA LEU A 40 21.35 -9.55 -9.99
C LEU A 40 21.42 -10.76 -10.93
N LYS A 41 21.94 -10.59 -12.14
CA LYS A 41 22.12 -11.69 -13.12
C LYS A 41 22.95 -12.86 -12.58
N LYS A 42 23.84 -12.62 -11.60
CA LYS A 42 24.64 -13.68 -10.95
C LYS A 42 23.83 -14.52 -9.98
N PHE A 43 22.80 -13.93 -9.36
CA PHE A 43 21.95 -14.60 -8.37
C PHE A 43 20.76 -15.29 -9.02
N PHE A 44 20.31 -14.78 -10.17
CA PHE A 44 19.18 -15.32 -10.93
C PHE A 44 19.63 -15.72 -12.35
N PRO A 45 20.40 -16.82 -12.48
CA PRO A 45 20.83 -17.29 -13.79
C PRO A 45 19.62 -17.74 -14.61
N LEU A 46 19.43 -17.13 -15.78
CA LEU A 46 18.41 -17.56 -16.73
C LEU A 46 18.81 -18.90 -17.38
N ASP A 47 17.80 -19.72 -17.65
CA ASP A 47 17.97 -20.95 -18.42
C ASP A 47 18.50 -20.65 -19.83
N GLU A 48 19.32 -21.55 -20.36
CA GLU A 48 19.94 -21.40 -21.69
C GLU A 48 18.92 -21.25 -22.83
N GLU A 49 17.76 -21.88 -22.69
CA GLU A 49 16.64 -21.75 -23.65
C GLU A 49 16.07 -20.33 -23.69
N ILE A 50 15.94 -19.69 -22.53
CA ILE A 50 15.49 -18.30 -22.40
C ILE A 50 16.56 -17.35 -22.93
N LYS A 51 17.83 -17.58 -22.61
CA LYS A 51 18.96 -16.78 -23.14
C LYS A 51 18.99 -16.78 -24.67
N LYS A 52 18.81 -17.95 -25.30
CA LYS A 52 18.74 -18.07 -26.77
C LYS A 52 17.58 -17.26 -27.36
N THR A 53 16.44 -17.28 -26.70
CA THR A 53 15.24 -16.52 -27.11
C THR A 53 15.44 -15.01 -27.00
N LEU A 54 16.23 -14.55 -26.02
CA LEU A 54 16.53 -13.12 -25.84
C LEU A 54 17.60 -12.62 -26.81
N SER A 55 18.58 -13.46 -27.18
CA SER A 55 19.64 -13.08 -28.13
C SER A 55 19.15 -12.83 -29.57
N THR A 56 17.94 -13.27 -29.91
CA THR A 56 17.31 -13.03 -31.22
C THR A 56 16.39 -11.81 -31.24
N THR A 57 16.22 -11.13 -30.10
CA THR A 57 15.34 -9.96 -30.00
C THR A 57 16.19 -8.70 -30.16
N GLU A 58 16.09 -8.03 -31.31
CA GLU A 58 16.84 -6.80 -31.57
C GLU A 58 16.35 -5.65 -30.67
N PRO A 59 17.28 -4.79 -30.18
CA PRO A 59 16.90 -3.56 -29.51
C PRO A 59 16.16 -2.65 -30.49
N ILE A 60 15.08 -2.02 -30.04
CA ILE A 60 14.34 -1.05 -30.85
C ILE A 60 14.92 0.33 -30.55
N ASP A 61 15.40 1.03 -31.58
CA ASP A 61 15.76 2.45 -31.46
C ASP A 61 14.49 3.26 -31.16
N TYR A 62 14.45 3.92 -30.02
CA TYR A 62 13.34 4.79 -29.64
C TYR A 62 13.43 6.14 -30.35
N ILE A 63 12.28 6.61 -30.84
CA ILE A 63 12.06 8.02 -31.11
C ILE A 63 11.80 8.69 -29.75
N ASP A 64 12.67 9.63 -29.35
CA ASP A 64 12.50 10.40 -28.11
C ASP A 64 11.30 11.34 -28.31
N ILE A 65 10.14 10.99 -27.74
CA ILE A 65 8.98 11.89 -27.72
C ILE A 65 9.30 12.96 -26.69
N THR A 66 9.52 14.19 -27.17
CA THR A 66 9.73 15.34 -26.30
C THR A 66 8.40 16.01 -26.00
N ASN A 67 8.33 16.85 -24.97
CA ASN A 67 7.12 17.61 -24.62
C ASN A 67 6.60 18.53 -25.75
N SER A 68 7.34 18.69 -26.88
CA SER A 68 6.83 19.40 -28.07
C SER A 68 6.01 18.52 -29.01
N ASP A 69 5.99 17.20 -28.82
CA ASP A 69 5.32 16.24 -29.71
C ASP A 69 3.91 15.84 -29.23
N GLU A 70 3.52 16.24 -28.00
CA GLU A 70 2.24 15.89 -27.38
C GLU A 70 1.03 16.64 -27.99
N GLU A 71 1.23 17.71 -28.78
CA GLU A 71 0.09 18.49 -29.31
C GLU A 71 -0.62 17.86 -30.51
N ASN A 72 -0.11 16.77 -31.10
CA ASN A 72 -0.67 16.19 -32.34
C ASN A 72 -1.25 14.76 -32.20
N ILE A 73 -1.29 14.17 -31.00
CA ILE A 73 -1.76 12.78 -30.79
C ILE A 73 -3.07 12.75 -30.00
N CYS A 74 -4.06 13.55 -30.39
CA CYS A 74 -5.39 13.50 -29.77
C CYS A 74 -6.54 13.32 -30.77
N SER A 75 -6.27 12.75 -31.96
CA SER A 75 -7.31 12.71 -33.00
C SER A 75 -7.67 11.34 -33.59
N ASN A 76 -6.97 10.24 -33.31
CA ASN A 76 -7.29 8.95 -33.96
C ASN A 76 -7.17 7.68 -33.10
N VAL A 77 -7.23 7.77 -31.77
CA VAL A 77 -7.39 6.55 -30.97
C VAL A 77 -8.86 6.15 -31.02
N ILE A 78 -9.17 5.17 -31.88
CA ILE A 78 -10.42 4.43 -31.84
C ILE A 78 -10.43 3.64 -30.53
N VAL A 79 -11.13 4.17 -29.54
CA VAL A 79 -11.47 3.45 -28.31
C VAL A 79 -12.39 2.29 -28.74
N PRO A 80 -12.05 1.01 -28.43
CA PRO A 80 -12.96 -0.09 -28.70
C PRO A 80 -14.28 0.17 -27.95
N PRO A 81 -15.45 -0.14 -28.53
CA PRO A 81 -16.70 -0.01 -27.80
C PRO A 81 -16.61 -0.85 -26.52
N ILE A 82 -16.88 -0.19 -25.40
CA ILE A 82 -17.02 -0.82 -24.09
C ILE A 82 -18.27 -1.70 -24.18
N ASN A 83 -18.10 -2.92 -24.70
CA ASN A 83 -19.07 -3.98 -24.50
C ASN A 83 -18.98 -4.34 -23.02
N GLU A 84 -20.05 -3.98 -22.31
CA GLU A 84 -20.51 -4.54 -21.03
C GLU A 84 -19.43 -5.35 -20.30
N ILE A 85 -18.67 -4.66 -19.45
CA ILE A 85 -17.89 -5.34 -18.42
C ILE A 85 -18.92 -6.07 -17.55
N LYS A 86 -19.02 -7.38 -17.79
CA LYS A 86 -19.59 -8.37 -16.90
C LYS A 86 -19.28 -7.98 -15.47
N ASP A 87 -20.28 -8.04 -14.59
CA ASP A 87 -20.13 -7.96 -13.14
C ASP A 87 -18.92 -8.80 -12.69
N CYS A 88 -17.76 -8.16 -12.56
CA CYS A 88 -16.61 -8.73 -11.88
C CYS A 88 -16.96 -8.67 -10.40
N SER A 89 -17.05 -9.83 -9.76
CA SER A 89 -17.35 -9.92 -8.33
C SER A 89 -16.40 -9.00 -7.55
N THR A 90 -16.94 -8.22 -6.62
CA THR A 90 -16.20 -7.26 -5.77
C THR A 90 -14.92 -7.85 -5.16
N ASN A 91 -14.93 -9.17 -4.92
CA ASN A 91 -13.80 -9.92 -4.35
C ASN A 91 -12.53 -9.92 -5.21
N GLU A 92 -12.64 -9.96 -6.54
CA GLU A 92 -11.45 -9.93 -7.42
C GLU A 92 -10.78 -8.55 -7.42
N THR A 93 -11.59 -7.49 -7.32
CA THR A 93 -11.08 -6.11 -7.32
C THR A 93 -10.30 -5.82 -6.05
N THR A 94 -10.83 -6.22 -4.88
CA THR A 94 -10.16 -6.03 -3.58
C THR A 94 -8.85 -6.81 -3.49
N SER A 95 -8.80 -8.05 -4.00
CA SER A 95 -7.58 -8.86 -4.01
C SER A 95 -6.47 -8.22 -4.86
N ASN A 96 -6.83 -7.72 -6.04
CA ASN A 96 -5.88 -7.06 -6.94
C ASN A 96 -5.30 -5.78 -6.32
N PHE A 97 -6.15 -4.93 -5.71
CA PHE A 97 -5.66 -3.72 -5.02
C PHE A 97 -4.75 -4.06 -3.83
N LYS A 98 -5.10 -5.09 -3.07
CA LYS A 98 -4.30 -5.54 -1.94
C LYS A 98 -2.90 -6.00 -2.38
N GLU A 99 -2.82 -6.85 -3.40
CA GLU A 99 -1.55 -7.33 -3.94
C GLU A 99 -0.68 -6.17 -4.41
N LEU A 100 -1.25 -5.25 -5.20
CA LEU A 100 -0.56 -4.06 -5.66
C LEU A 100 -0.05 -3.19 -4.50
N ILE A 101 -0.89 -2.91 -3.51
CA ILE A 101 -0.49 -2.15 -2.31
C ILE A 101 0.70 -2.84 -1.63
N MET A 102 0.62 -4.14 -1.39
CA MET A 102 1.69 -4.88 -0.71
C MET A 102 2.99 -4.90 -1.52
N ASP A 103 2.91 -5.02 -2.84
CA ASP A 103 4.10 -4.96 -3.71
C ASP A 103 4.77 -3.59 -3.63
N TYR A 104 3.99 -2.50 -3.67
CA TYR A 104 4.52 -1.15 -3.50
C TYR A 104 5.10 -0.93 -2.10
N LEU A 105 4.43 -1.38 -1.04
CA LEU A 105 4.96 -1.20 0.32
C LEU A 105 6.25 -2.00 0.59
N ARG A 106 6.49 -3.09 -0.15
CA ARG A 106 7.70 -3.92 -0.04
C ARG A 106 8.89 -3.38 -0.83
N VAL A 107 8.63 -2.69 -1.93
CA VAL A 107 9.66 -2.29 -2.91
C VAL A 107 9.88 -0.78 -2.91
N GLU A 108 8.84 0.02 -2.65
CA GLU A 108 8.85 1.48 -2.74
C GLU A 108 8.63 2.15 -1.39
N GLU A 109 9.14 3.39 -1.25
CA GLU A 109 8.96 4.20 -0.04
C GLU A 109 7.57 4.84 0.07
N ASN A 110 6.72 4.75 -0.97
CA ASN A 110 5.37 5.31 -0.99
C ASN A 110 4.49 4.59 -2.01
N ILE A 111 3.17 4.69 -1.85
CA ILE A 111 2.22 4.24 -2.87
C ILE A 111 2.13 5.29 -3.99
N PRO A 112 2.17 4.88 -5.28
CA PRO A 112 2.00 5.80 -6.40
C PRO A 112 0.68 6.57 -6.35
N GLU A 113 0.70 7.80 -6.88
CA GLU A 113 -0.49 8.68 -6.87
C GLU A 113 -1.66 8.08 -7.65
N THR A 114 -1.38 7.43 -8.78
CA THR A 114 -2.39 6.75 -9.61
C THR A 114 -3.14 5.69 -8.81
N LEU A 115 -2.42 4.77 -8.16
CA LEU A 115 -3.00 3.73 -7.31
C LEU A 115 -3.75 4.32 -6.11
N PHE A 116 -3.20 5.36 -5.50
CA PHE A 116 -3.83 6.02 -4.37
C PHE A 116 -5.19 6.64 -4.76
N GLU A 117 -5.25 7.38 -5.86
CA GLU A 117 -6.48 7.98 -6.37
C GLU A 117 -7.54 6.93 -6.73
N GLU A 118 -7.12 5.77 -7.23
CA GLU A 118 -8.03 4.64 -7.46
C GLU A 118 -8.62 4.12 -6.15
N ILE A 119 -7.80 3.96 -5.10
CA ILE A 119 -8.27 3.57 -3.75
C ILE A 119 -9.26 4.59 -3.19
N LEU A 120 -9.06 5.89 -3.44
CA LEU A 120 -9.99 6.93 -2.99
C LEU A 120 -11.34 6.89 -3.72
N LYS A 121 -11.35 6.44 -4.98
CA LYS A 121 -12.54 6.27 -5.83
C LYS A 121 -13.35 5.02 -5.52
N LEU A 122 -12.76 4.04 -4.82
CA LEU A 122 -13.48 2.84 -4.38
C LEU A 122 -14.71 3.21 -3.53
N SER A 123 -15.73 2.35 -3.63
CA SER A 123 -16.91 2.43 -2.76
C SER A 123 -16.49 2.32 -1.29
N HIS A 124 -17.34 2.80 -0.38
CA HIS A 124 -17.07 2.68 1.06
C HIS A 124 -16.87 1.22 1.48
N GLU A 125 -17.74 0.33 1.00
CA GLU A 125 -17.75 -1.11 1.30
C GLU A 125 -16.47 -1.78 0.78
N THR A 126 -16.14 -1.57 -0.50
CA THR A 126 -14.93 -2.15 -1.12
C THR A 126 -13.64 -1.67 -0.44
N ARG A 127 -13.57 -0.39 -0.07
CA ARG A 127 -12.41 0.15 0.65
C ARG A 127 -12.30 -0.40 2.07
N GLU A 128 -13.42 -0.58 2.76
CA GLU A 128 -13.44 -1.22 4.07
C GLU A 128 -12.96 -2.67 3.99
N GLU A 129 -13.43 -3.44 3.01
CA GLU A 129 -12.94 -4.80 2.74
C GLU A 129 -11.43 -4.83 2.45
N LEU A 130 -10.96 -3.90 1.62
CA LEU A 130 -9.54 -3.74 1.31
C LEU A 130 -8.72 -3.50 2.59
N PHE A 131 -9.11 -2.53 3.39
CA PHE A 131 -8.41 -2.20 4.65
C PHE A 131 -8.44 -3.35 5.65
N GLN A 132 -9.58 -4.04 5.81
CA GLN A 132 -9.67 -5.23 6.66
C GLN A 132 -8.75 -6.36 6.17
N SER A 133 -8.64 -6.54 4.85
CA SER A 133 -7.79 -7.58 4.26
C SER A 133 -6.29 -7.35 4.50
N LEU A 134 -5.88 -6.10 4.72
CA LEU A 134 -4.49 -5.70 4.99
C LEU A 134 -4.07 -5.95 6.45
N VAL A 135 -4.99 -5.93 7.41
CA VAL A 135 -4.69 -6.06 8.86
C VAL A 135 -3.86 -7.31 9.21
N LYS A 136 -3.96 -8.38 8.43
CA LYS A 136 -3.24 -9.63 8.69
C LYS A 136 -1.90 -9.75 7.96
N GLU A 137 -1.62 -8.85 7.03
CA GLU A 137 -0.49 -8.99 6.10
C GLU A 137 0.46 -7.80 6.13
N ILE A 138 -0.05 -6.60 6.43
CA ILE A 138 0.78 -5.40 6.55
C ILE A 138 1.55 -5.44 7.88
N SER A 139 2.84 -5.13 7.83
CA SER A 139 3.66 -4.85 8.99
C SER A 139 3.38 -3.44 9.55
N LEU A 140 3.90 -3.16 10.75
CA LEU A 140 3.77 -1.81 11.33
C LEU A 140 4.58 -0.80 10.51
N GLU A 141 5.76 -1.16 10.04
CA GLU A 141 6.60 -0.31 9.18
C GLU A 141 5.88 0.03 7.86
N GLU A 142 5.31 -0.97 7.19
CA GLU A 142 4.54 -0.79 5.95
C GLU A 142 3.26 0.03 6.18
N LEU A 143 2.60 -0.12 7.34
CA LEU A 143 1.47 0.73 7.72
C LEU A 143 1.87 2.21 7.84
N GLY A 144 3.09 2.48 8.33
CA GLY A 144 3.64 3.83 8.35
C GLY A 144 3.88 4.40 6.96
N THR A 145 4.47 3.60 6.07
CA THR A 145 4.62 3.97 4.67
C THR A 145 3.27 4.23 3.99
N PHE A 146 2.28 3.40 4.31
CA PHE A 146 0.92 3.59 3.78
C PHE A 146 0.30 4.89 4.29
N TRP A 147 0.43 5.20 5.59
CA TRP A 147 -0.03 6.46 6.16
C TRP A 147 0.69 7.68 5.56
N ASN A 148 2.00 7.60 5.31
CA ASN A 148 2.73 8.70 4.67
C ASN A 148 2.15 9.04 3.30
N SER A 149 1.66 8.04 2.57
CA SER A 149 0.95 8.25 1.30
C SER A 149 -0.34 9.07 1.46
N PHE A 150 -1.04 8.96 2.61
CA PHE A 150 -2.16 9.83 2.95
C PHE A 150 -1.69 11.24 3.31
N ASN A 151 -0.65 11.35 4.15
CA ASN A 151 -0.20 12.62 4.70
C ASN A 151 0.38 13.57 3.65
N ILE A 152 1.09 13.05 2.65
CA ILE A 152 1.67 13.86 1.56
C ILE A 152 0.58 14.51 0.70
N ARG A 153 -0.55 13.84 0.49
CA ARG A 153 -1.62 14.22 -0.46
C ARG A 153 -2.72 15.09 0.14
N ARG A 154 -2.33 16.03 1.02
CA ARG A 154 -3.16 17.01 1.76
C ARG A 154 -4.56 17.21 1.16
N ASN A 155 -5.62 17.13 1.98
CA ASN A 155 -7.06 17.24 1.64
C ASN A 155 -7.80 15.93 1.33
N ILE A 156 -7.41 14.84 1.98
CA ILE A 156 -8.19 13.60 1.94
C ILE A 156 -9.50 13.77 2.70
N ARG A 157 -10.61 13.30 2.12
CA ARG A 157 -11.94 13.35 2.72
C ARG A 157 -11.94 12.69 4.11
N GLU A 158 -12.50 13.37 5.11
CA GLU A 158 -12.55 12.90 6.51
C GLU A 158 -13.13 11.48 6.63
N CYS A 159 -14.16 11.15 5.85
CA CYS A 159 -14.77 9.81 5.86
C CYS A 159 -13.79 8.69 5.45
N ILE A 160 -12.82 8.98 4.59
CA ILE A 160 -11.80 8.02 4.15
C ILE A 160 -10.79 7.82 5.26
N ILE A 161 -10.34 8.91 5.90
CA ILE A 161 -9.43 8.87 7.05
C ILE A 161 -10.09 8.11 8.21
N LYS A 162 -11.37 8.37 8.48
CA LYS A 162 -12.14 7.63 9.48
C LYS A 162 -12.21 6.13 9.17
N ASN A 163 -12.44 5.77 7.91
CA ASN A 163 -12.42 4.36 7.50
C ASN A 163 -11.04 3.76 7.77
N PHE A 164 -9.96 4.38 7.30
CA PHE A 164 -8.57 3.96 7.57
C PHE A 164 -8.27 3.78 9.06
N ILE A 165 -8.65 4.75 9.90
CA ILE A 165 -8.45 4.69 11.36
C ILE A 165 -9.15 3.45 11.93
N ASN A 166 -10.42 3.25 11.59
CA ASN A 166 -11.26 2.21 12.21
C ASN A 166 -10.95 0.80 11.72
N THR A 167 -10.64 0.65 10.43
CA THR A 167 -10.59 -0.67 9.79
C THR A 167 -9.18 -1.20 9.60
N LEU A 168 -8.16 -0.33 9.57
CA LEU A 168 -6.76 -0.74 9.41
C LEU A 168 -5.88 -0.30 10.58
N PHE A 169 -5.78 1.01 10.82
CA PHE A 169 -4.79 1.54 11.76
C PHE A 169 -5.03 1.08 13.20
N LEU A 170 -6.25 1.26 13.72
CA LEU A 170 -6.55 0.90 15.09
C LEU A 170 -6.43 -0.62 15.35
N PRO A 171 -6.98 -1.51 14.50
CA PRO A 171 -6.75 -2.95 14.61
C PRO A 171 -5.27 -3.35 14.66
N MET A 172 -4.41 -2.66 13.90
CA MET A 172 -2.97 -2.92 13.86
C MET A 172 -2.26 -2.49 15.15
N ILE A 173 -2.50 -1.27 15.64
CA ILE A 173 -1.78 -0.77 16.82
C ILE A 173 -2.19 -1.47 18.12
N LYS A 174 -3.38 -2.08 18.18
CA LYS A 174 -3.84 -2.88 19.33
C LYS A 174 -2.97 -4.11 19.61
N GLN A 175 -2.17 -4.54 18.63
CA GLN A 175 -1.32 -5.72 18.77
C GLN A 175 -0.09 -5.47 19.64
N LYS A 176 0.56 -4.30 19.48
CA LYS A 176 1.80 -3.95 20.18
C LYS A 176 2.04 -2.45 20.18
N HIS A 177 2.63 -1.94 21.27
CA HIS A 177 3.16 -0.58 21.34
C HIS A 177 4.52 -0.47 20.63
N THR A 178 4.65 0.47 19.71
CA THR A 178 5.92 0.77 19.02
C THR A 178 6.10 2.27 18.81
N TYR A 179 7.36 2.72 18.82
CA TYR A 179 7.70 4.12 18.61
C TYR A 179 7.25 4.65 17.24
N VAL A 180 7.40 3.84 16.18
CA VAL A 180 6.99 4.21 14.81
C VAL A 180 5.49 4.50 14.75
N MET A 181 4.67 3.63 15.36
CA MET A 181 3.23 3.85 15.43
C MET A 181 2.87 5.04 16.33
N GLY A 182 3.65 5.33 17.37
CA GLY A 182 3.47 6.52 18.21
C GLY A 182 3.57 7.82 17.41
N ILE A 183 4.51 7.90 16.46
CA ILE A 183 4.64 9.05 15.54
C ILE A 183 3.36 9.20 14.70
N ILE A 184 2.91 8.14 14.05
CA ILE A 184 1.70 8.17 13.21
C ILE A 184 0.46 8.49 14.04
N PHE A 185 0.35 7.91 15.23
CA PHE A 185 -0.75 8.16 16.16
C PHE A 185 -0.83 9.64 16.54
N LYS A 186 0.34 10.27 16.76
CA LYS A 186 0.45 11.70 17.01
C LYS A 186 0.05 12.53 15.79
N GLU A 187 0.55 12.20 14.60
CA GLU A 187 0.17 12.89 13.35
C GLU A 187 -1.34 12.82 13.09
N LEU A 188 -1.94 11.64 13.27
CA LEU A 188 -3.40 11.45 13.18
C LEU A 188 -4.16 12.30 14.19
N SER A 189 -3.64 12.44 15.42
CA SER A 189 -4.28 13.26 16.45
C SER A 189 -4.28 14.75 16.12
N GLU A 190 -3.36 15.20 15.26
CA GLU A 190 -3.26 16.57 14.78
C GLU A 190 -4.06 16.78 13.49
N TYR A 191 -4.01 15.81 12.57
CA TYR A 191 -4.68 15.87 11.27
C TYR A 191 -6.19 15.62 11.37
N ASN A 192 -6.63 14.64 12.17
CA ASN A 192 -8.04 14.30 12.35
C ASN A 192 -8.39 14.06 13.83
N LYS A 193 -8.29 15.13 14.62
CA LYS A 193 -8.54 15.14 16.07
C LYS A 193 -9.92 14.60 16.46
N THR A 194 -10.96 15.00 15.74
CA THR A 194 -12.35 14.71 16.10
C THR A 194 -12.68 13.23 15.90
N ASP A 195 -12.38 12.68 14.72
CA ASP A 195 -12.69 11.27 14.44
C ASP A 195 -11.83 10.35 15.32
N LEU A 196 -10.52 10.61 15.43
CA LEU A 196 -9.63 9.79 16.26
C LEU A 196 -10.11 9.75 17.72
N LYS A 197 -10.48 10.91 18.29
CA LYS A 197 -11.03 10.97 19.66
C LYS A 197 -12.30 10.14 19.78
N SER A 198 -13.24 10.30 18.84
CA SER A 198 -14.52 9.59 18.88
C SER A 198 -14.33 8.07 18.79
N THR A 199 -13.42 7.61 17.93
CA THR A 199 -13.07 6.19 17.79
C THR A 199 -12.44 5.66 19.07
N LEU A 200 -11.47 6.36 19.65
CA LEU A 200 -10.83 5.93 20.90
C LEU A 200 -11.81 5.82 22.07
N ILE A 201 -12.76 6.76 22.20
CA ILE A 201 -13.81 6.68 23.22
C ILE A 201 -14.67 5.43 23.03
N GLN A 202 -15.09 5.14 21.79
CA GLN A 202 -15.87 3.93 21.50
C GLN A 202 -15.09 2.67 21.84
N GLU A 203 -13.79 2.67 21.57
CA GLU A 203 -12.91 1.53 21.77
C GLU A 203 -12.64 1.27 23.25
N PHE A 204 -12.32 2.30 24.04
CA PHE A 204 -12.24 2.16 25.49
C PHE A 204 -13.56 1.77 26.15
N THR A 205 -14.70 2.05 25.51
CA THR A 205 -16.02 1.66 26.04
C THR A 205 -16.37 0.21 25.72
N LYS A 206 -15.92 -0.31 24.57
CA LYS A 206 -16.26 -1.66 24.07
C LYS A 206 -15.23 -2.71 24.44
N GLU A 207 -13.96 -2.34 24.50
CA GLU A 207 -12.85 -3.25 24.74
C GLU A 207 -12.91 -3.81 26.16
N LYS A 208 -12.72 -5.12 26.28
CA LYS A 208 -12.73 -5.84 27.57
C LYS A 208 -11.34 -6.35 27.91
N ASP A 209 -10.45 -6.47 26.94
CA ASP A 209 -9.07 -6.89 27.19
C ASP A 209 -8.24 -5.74 27.76
N VAL A 210 -7.86 -5.88 29.04
CA VAL A 210 -7.04 -4.91 29.77
C VAL A 210 -5.68 -4.70 29.10
N LYS A 211 -5.11 -5.71 28.43
CA LYS A 211 -3.84 -5.57 27.71
C LYS A 211 -3.97 -4.62 26.52
N ILE A 212 -5.05 -4.76 25.74
CA ILE A 212 -5.33 -3.89 24.61
C ILE A 212 -5.56 -2.46 25.10
N ILE A 213 -6.35 -2.29 26.17
CA ILE A 213 -6.56 -0.98 26.80
C ILE A 213 -5.23 -0.36 27.23
N HIS A 214 -4.33 -1.12 27.84
CA HIS A 214 -3.02 -0.64 28.25
C HIS A 214 -2.16 -0.18 27.07
N ILE A 215 -2.13 -0.95 25.97
CA ILE A 215 -1.41 -0.56 24.74
C ILE A 215 -1.96 0.75 24.19
N LEU A 216 -3.28 0.90 24.09
CA LEU A 216 -3.91 2.13 23.61
C LEU A 216 -3.62 3.33 24.53
N LEU A 217 -3.57 3.10 25.85
CA LEU A 217 -3.20 4.14 26.82
C LEU A 217 -1.74 4.56 26.72
N GLN A 218 -0.83 3.64 26.36
CA GLN A 218 0.58 4.00 26.10
C GLN A 218 0.66 5.00 24.93
N TYR A 219 -0.02 4.74 23.82
CA TYR A 219 -0.09 5.67 22.69
C TYR A 219 -0.73 7.01 23.07
N VAL A 220 -1.84 6.99 23.83
CA VAL A 220 -2.49 8.21 24.33
C VAL A 220 -1.59 8.99 25.28
N GLY A 221 -0.72 8.30 26.03
CA GLY A 221 0.27 8.90 26.93
C GLY A 221 1.25 9.82 26.21
N GLU A 222 1.59 9.49 24.96
CA GLU A 222 2.52 10.22 24.09
C GLU A 222 1.87 11.41 23.36
N LEU A 223 0.54 11.54 23.41
CA LEU A 223 -0.19 12.63 22.78
C LEU A 223 -0.10 13.95 23.57
N ARG A 224 -0.44 15.06 22.87
CA ARG A 224 -0.51 16.39 23.49
C ARG A 224 -1.47 16.41 24.68
N CYS A 225 -1.11 17.18 25.69
CA CYS A 225 -1.85 17.26 26.95
C CYS A 225 -3.32 17.67 26.76
N ASP A 226 -3.62 18.57 25.82
CA ASP A 226 -4.99 19.02 25.54
C ASP A 226 -5.86 17.91 24.94
N PHE A 227 -5.32 17.13 23.99
CA PHE A 227 -6.02 15.98 23.41
C PHE A 227 -6.24 14.91 24.48
N ARG A 228 -5.18 14.58 25.22
CA ARG A 228 -5.24 13.60 26.31
C ARG A 228 -6.28 14.01 27.33
N SER A 229 -6.18 15.20 27.93
CA SER A 229 -7.13 15.68 28.93
C SER A 229 -8.57 15.68 28.41
N ALA A 230 -8.81 16.07 27.15
CA ALA A 230 -10.14 16.00 26.56
C ALA A 230 -10.65 14.55 26.46
N LEU A 231 -9.83 13.61 25.98
CA LEU A 231 -10.16 12.19 25.87
C LEU A 231 -10.43 11.57 27.26
N LEU A 232 -9.59 11.88 28.25
CA LEU A 232 -9.67 11.29 29.58
C LEU A 232 -10.78 11.92 30.45
N SER A 233 -11.21 13.14 30.14
CA SER A 233 -12.30 13.83 30.86
C SER A 233 -13.68 13.21 30.62
N GLU A 234 -13.83 12.40 29.56
CA GLU A 234 -15.05 11.63 29.32
C GLU A 234 -15.11 10.43 30.28
N LYS A 235 -15.59 10.73 31.50
CA LYS A 235 -15.60 9.93 32.74
C LYS A 235 -15.93 8.43 32.64
N ARG A 236 -16.57 7.95 31.56
CA ARG A 236 -16.90 6.52 31.38
C ARG A 236 -15.69 5.67 30.97
N ALA A 237 -14.77 6.19 30.15
CA ALA A 237 -13.59 5.45 29.71
C ALA A 237 -12.65 5.09 30.89
N PHE A 238 -12.59 5.95 31.90
CA PHE A 238 -11.72 5.76 33.08
C PHE A 238 -12.24 4.78 34.12
N TYR A 239 -13.56 4.64 34.24
CA TYR A 239 -14.15 3.71 35.21
C TYR A 239 -13.84 2.24 34.88
N LEU A 240 -13.50 1.94 33.63
CA LEU A 240 -13.07 0.61 33.16
C LEU A 240 -11.57 0.35 33.39
N ILE A 241 -10.74 1.40 33.41
CA ILE A 241 -9.28 1.31 33.60
C ILE A 241 -8.92 1.08 35.08
N LEU A 242 -9.69 1.64 36.02
CA LEU A 242 -9.37 1.64 37.45
C LEU A 242 -9.99 0.49 38.26
N LYS A 243 -10.82 -0.36 37.65
CA LYS A 243 -11.56 -1.45 38.35
C LYS A 243 -10.99 -2.85 38.12
N ASN A 244 -9.99 -2.98 37.23
CA ASN A 244 -9.22 -4.20 36.97
C ASN A 244 -7.74 -3.94 37.25
#